data_AF-A0A931V9G6-F1
#
_entry.id   AF-A0A931V9G6-F1
#
_cell.length_a   1.000
_cell.length_b   1.000
_cell.length_c   1.000
_cell.angle_alpha   90.00
_cell.angle_beta   90.00
_cell.angle_gamma   90.00
#
_symmetry.space_group_name_H-M   'P 1'
#
loop_
_entity.id
_entity.type
_entity.pdbx_description
1 polymer ?
#
loop_
_entity_poly.entity_id
_entity_poly.type
_entity_poly.pdbx_seq_one_letter_code
_entity_poly.pdbx_strand_id
1 'polypeptide(L)'
;MTDAPVIDIARIPFSRYGSYLSICHDSANHQLAVHHVWRRFEDYAFTLSFSARGATPAWTASATPWALRIASDAGEARLYIKDDSSCVLESRGLDVRLSRADPGVYGVEESAGRFKIISQPQCTYAHVRVFHGKGKLDGPHLPLNKQSAMRRNHRSDLSVVCEDDRIVMQLDIANRERRARETPPLIERDLETVRREWEAFCSGMPEIPLERRPHALLAWYNLWSYFVRAT
;
A
#
# COMPACT_ATOMS: atom_id res chain seq x y z
N MET A 1 -2.57 1.81 -30.31
CA MET A 1 -2.27 1.69 -28.87
C MET A 1 -3.51 2.16 -28.14
N THR A 2 -4.30 1.25 -27.57
CA THR A 2 -5.40 1.62 -26.67
C THR A 2 -4.80 1.93 -25.31
N ASP A 3 -5.05 3.13 -24.80
CA ASP A 3 -4.64 3.52 -23.44
C ASP A 3 -5.13 2.48 -22.43
N ALA A 4 -4.28 2.16 -21.46
CA ALA A 4 -4.62 1.23 -20.40
C ALA A 4 -5.87 1.73 -19.63
N PRO A 5 -6.81 0.85 -19.24
CA PRO A 5 -7.94 1.27 -18.44
C PRO A 5 -7.49 1.91 -17.13
N VAL A 6 -8.01 3.11 -16.87
CA VAL A 6 -7.78 3.81 -15.62
C VAL A 6 -8.89 3.43 -14.64
N ILE A 7 -8.51 2.90 -13.48
CA ILE A 7 -9.39 2.60 -12.36
C ILE A 7 -9.46 3.85 -11.48
N ASP A 8 -10.69 4.27 -11.19
CA ASP A 8 -10.95 5.34 -10.24
C ASP A 8 -10.86 4.81 -8.81
N ILE A 9 -9.70 5.01 -8.19
CA ILE A 9 -9.43 4.55 -6.82
C ILE A 9 -10.20 5.29 -5.74
N ALA A 10 -10.81 6.44 -6.06
CA ALA A 10 -11.70 7.14 -5.14
C ALA A 10 -13.04 6.40 -5.03
N ARG A 11 -13.37 5.57 -6.02
CA ARG A 11 -14.63 4.83 -6.09
C ARG A 11 -14.44 3.33 -5.84
N ILE A 12 -13.30 2.77 -6.22
CA ILE A 12 -13.04 1.33 -6.17
C ILE A 12 -11.68 1.07 -5.50
N PRO A 13 -11.63 0.25 -4.43
CA PRO A 13 -10.38 -0.15 -3.83
C PRO A 13 -9.41 -0.78 -4.85
N PHE A 14 -8.17 -0.33 -4.84
CA PHE A 14 -7.09 -0.97 -5.60
C PHE A 14 -6.70 -2.27 -4.90
N SER A 15 -6.96 -3.41 -5.54
CA SER A 15 -6.78 -4.75 -5.00
C SER A 15 -6.37 -5.71 -6.12
N ARG A 16 -5.89 -6.91 -5.76
CA ARG A 16 -5.59 -7.99 -6.70
C ARG A 16 -6.28 -9.29 -6.26
N TYR A 17 -6.57 -10.15 -7.23
CA TYR A 17 -6.97 -11.54 -6.97
C TYR A 17 -6.07 -12.19 -5.94
N GLY A 18 -6.65 -12.82 -4.92
CA GLY A 18 -5.92 -13.49 -3.85
C GLY A 18 -5.58 -12.60 -2.66
N SER A 19 -5.66 -11.28 -2.82
CA SER A 19 -5.19 -10.31 -1.84
C SER A 19 -6.13 -10.14 -0.64
N TYR A 20 -5.54 -10.25 0.54
CA TYR A 20 -6.10 -9.71 1.77
C TYR A 20 -5.84 -8.21 1.92
N LEU A 21 -5.08 -7.59 1.01
CA LEU A 21 -4.82 -6.16 0.98
C LEU A 21 -5.68 -5.45 -0.06
N SER A 22 -6.17 -4.26 0.30
CA SER A 22 -6.65 -3.27 -0.65
C SER A 22 -6.15 -1.88 -0.28
N ILE A 23 -6.03 -1.01 -1.27
CA ILE A 23 -5.60 0.39 -1.10
C ILE A 23 -6.74 1.30 -1.57
N CYS A 24 -7.19 2.19 -0.71
CA CYS A 24 -8.25 3.15 -0.99
C CYS A 24 -7.70 4.58 -0.93
N HIS A 25 -8.25 5.49 -1.73
CA HIS A 25 -7.93 6.91 -1.60
C HIS A 25 -8.86 7.57 -0.59
N ASP A 26 -8.30 8.04 0.53
CA ASP A 26 -8.99 8.93 1.47
C ASP A 26 -8.81 10.38 1.02
N SER A 27 -9.76 10.84 0.22
CA SER A 27 -9.78 12.21 -0.32
C SER A 27 -9.93 13.29 0.75
N ALA A 28 -10.53 12.99 1.90
CA ALA A 28 -10.73 13.98 2.96
C ALA A 28 -9.41 14.32 3.67
N ASN A 29 -8.55 13.31 3.86
CA ASN A 29 -7.27 13.47 4.53
C ASN A 29 -6.07 13.55 3.58
N HIS A 30 -6.31 13.46 2.27
CA HIS A 30 -5.27 13.44 1.22
C HIS A 30 -4.23 12.35 1.48
N GLN A 31 -4.72 11.13 1.71
CA GLN A 31 -3.94 9.94 2.10
C GLN A 31 -4.42 8.69 1.37
N LEU A 32 -3.60 7.65 1.34
CA LEU A 32 -4.05 6.31 0.96
C LEU A 32 -4.28 5.47 2.23
N ALA A 33 -5.41 4.78 2.31
CA ALA A 33 -5.69 3.82 3.36
C ALA A 33 -5.33 2.40 2.86
N VAL A 34 -4.48 1.69 3.60
CA VAL A 34 -4.14 0.29 3.36
C VAL A 34 -5.03 -0.57 4.25
N HIS A 35 -5.92 -1.36 3.67
CA HIS A 35 -6.83 -2.25 4.39
C HIS A 35 -6.32 -3.69 4.39
N HIS A 36 -6.70 -4.45 5.41
CA HIS A 36 -6.42 -5.88 5.51
C HIS A 36 -7.66 -6.69 5.91
N VAL A 37 -8.21 -7.51 5.00
CA VAL A 37 -9.57 -8.09 5.09
C VAL A 37 -9.73 -9.28 6.05
N TRP A 38 -8.68 -9.71 6.76
CA TRP A 38 -8.77 -10.79 7.77
C TRP A 38 -9.61 -10.43 9.01
N ARG A 39 -10.06 -9.18 9.16
CA ARG A 39 -10.91 -8.74 10.27
C ARG A 39 -12.14 -8.00 9.73
N ARG A 40 -13.19 -7.94 10.56
CA ARG A 40 -14.44 -7.21 10.26
C ARG A 40 -14.09 -5.79 9.80
N PHE A 41 -14.84 -5.30 8.81
CA PHE A 41 -14.68 -4.10 7.97
C PHE A 41 -14.47 -2.74 8.67
N GLU A 42 -14.07 -2.69 9.94
CA GLU A 42 -14.02 -1.45 10.72
C GLU A 42 -12.66 -0.74 10.77
N ASP A 43 -11.53 -1.32 10.33
CA ASP A 43 -10.24 -0.60 10.41
C ASP A 43 -9.32 -0.82 9.20
N TYR A 44 -8.68 0.25 8.74
CA TYR A 44 -7.50 0.18 7.87
C TYR A 44 -6.29 -0.29 8.70
N ALA A 45 -5.37 -1.02 8.06
CA ALA A 45 -4.14 -1.47 8.68
C ALA A 45 -3.15 -0.30 8.88
N PHE A 46 -3.07 0.61 7.91
CA PHE A 46 -2.20 1.80 7.93
C PHE A 46 -2.76 2.90 7.03
N THR A 47 -2.33 4.13 7.25
CA THR A 47 -2.39 5.18 6.22
C THR A 47 -1.01 5.44 5.62
N LEU A 48 -1.00 5.82 4.35
CA LEU A 48 0.17 6.25 3.61
C LEU A 48 0.01 7.72 3.23
N SER A 49 1.03 8.52 3.55
CA SER A 49 1.14 9.90 3.09
C SER A 49 2.48 10.14 2.40
N PHE A 50 2.49 11.16 1.54
CA PHE A 50 3.64 11.54 0.73
C PHE A 50 4.10 12.94 1.10
N SER A 51 5.40 13.13 1.19
CA SER A 51 6.02 14.42 1.43
C SER A 51 7.24 14.62 0.55
N ALA A 52 7.65 15.85 0.33
CA ALA A 52 8.90 16.18 -0.32
C ALA A 52 9.49 17.41 0.36
N ARG A 53 10.77 17.34 0.72
CA ARG A 53 11.50 18.46 1.35
C ARG A 53 10.79 19.03 2.59
N GLY A 54 10.16 18.14 3.37
CA GLY A 54 9.44 18.49 4.60
C GLY A 54 8.03 19.07 4.42
N ALA A 55 7.52 19.16 3.19
CA ALA A 55 6.16 19.62 2.91
C ALA A 55 5.31 18.49 2.29
N THR A 56 3.98 18.56 2.43
CA THR A 56 3.04 17.66 1.74
C THR A 56 2.66 18.28 0.40
N PRO A 57 3.20 17.80 -0.74
CA PRO A 57 2.82 18.34 -2.04
C PRO A 57 1.38 17.94 -2.39
N ALA A 58 0.71 18.77 -3.17
CA ALA A 58 -0.51 18.34 -3.86
C ALA A 58 -0.15 17.19 -4.80
N TRP A 59 -0.94 16.13 -4.79
CA TRP A 59 -0.72 14.97 -5.64
C TRP A 59 -2.05 14.48 -6.22
N THR A 60 -1.94 13.78 -7.34
CA THR A 60 -3.05 13.08 -7.97
C THR A 60 -2.76 11.60 -7.96
N ALA A 61 -3.82 10.80 -8.01
CA ALA A 61 -3.71 9.36 -8.05
C ALA A 61 -4.47 8.80 -9.24
N SER A 62 -3.88 7.80 -9.86
CA SER A 62 -4.45 7.05 -10.99
C SER A 62 -4.07 5.60 -10.82
N ALA A 63 -4.95 4.67 -11.18
CA ALA A 63 -4.61 3.26 -11.15
C ALA A 63 -4.83 2.62 -12.51
N THR A 64 -3.98 1.66 -12.82
CA THR A 64 -4.21 0.60 -13.79
C THR A 64 -4.48 -0.69 -13.02
N PRO A 65 -4.96 -1.76 -13.66
CA PRO A 65 -5.16 -3.04 -12.98
C PRO A 65 -3.92 -3.61 -12.27
N TRP A 66 -2.71 -3.23 -12.70
CA TRP A 66 -1.46 -3.74 -12.14
C TRP A 66 -0.72 -2.76 -11.22
N ALA A 67 -1.05 -1.46 -11.23
CA ALA A 67 -0.36 -0.47 -10.42
C ALA A 67 -1.21 0.77 -10.11
N LEU A 68 -1.09 1.26 -8.88
CA LEU A 68 -1.51 2.58 -8.44
C LEU A 68 -0.33 3.55 -8.59
N ARG A 69 -0.53 4.68 -9.27
CA ARG A 69 0.44 5.75 -9.43
C ARG A 69 -0.01 7.00 -8.69
N ILE A 70 0.93 7.60 -7.97
CA ILE A 70 0.83 8.90 -7.32
C ILE A 70 1.76 9.86 -8.06
N ALA A 71 1.27 11.03 -8.44
CA ALA A 71 2.03 12.02 -9.18
C ALA A 71 1.85 13.40 -8.55
N SER A 72 2.96 14.11 -8.38
CA SER A 72 3.03 15.51 -7.94
C SER A 72 4.16 16.22 -8.69
N ASP A 73 4.22 17.55 -8.58
CA ASP A 73 5.32 18.33 -9.16
C ASP A 73 6.68 18.02 -8.51
N ALA A 74 6.68 17.46 -7.30
CA ALA A 74 7.89 17.12 -6.55
C ALA A 74 8.43 15.71 -6.87
N GLY A 75 7.63 14.85 -7.48
CA GLY A 75 7.99 13.45 -7.70
C GLY A 75 6.80 12.54 -7.96
N GLU A 76 7.09 11.25 -8.14
CA GLU A 76 6.09 10.20 -8.37
C GLU A 76 6.32 8.99 -7.47
N ALA A 77 5.23 8.29 -7.16
CA ALA A 77 5.30 6.98 -6.52
C ALA A 77 4.40 5.98 -7.27
N ARG A 78 4.75 4.70 -7.19
CA ARG A 78 3.97 3.60 -7.74
C ARG A 78 3.84 2.52 -6.68
N LEU A 79 2.63 2.01 -6.52
CA LEU A 79 2.28 0.95 -5.59
C LEU A 79 1.67 -0.20 -6.37
N TYR A 80 2.03 -1.43 -6.01
CA TYR A 80 1.36 -2.62 -6.54
C TYR A 80 1.21 -3.69 -5.47
N ILE A 81 0.19 -4.52 -5.62
CA ILE A 81 -0.04 -5.68 -4.77
C ILE A 81 0.71 -6.86 -5.37
N LYS A 82 1.78 -7.25 -4.69
CA LYS A 82 2.72 -8.27 -5.15
C LYS A 82 2.15 -9.68 -5.00
N ASP A 83 1.48 -9.93 -3.89
CA ASP A 83 0.80 -11.20 -3.59
C ASP A 83 -0.28 -10.99 -2.52
N ASP A 84 -0.80 -12.10 -2.00
CA ASP A 84 -1.95 -12.16 -1.11
C ASP A 84 -1.84 -11.29 0.15
N SER A 85 -0.62 -10.96 0.60
CA SER A 85 -0.37 -10.26 1.86
C SER A 85 0.62 -9.10 1.75
N SER A 86 1.06 -8.79 0.53
CA SER A 86 2.24 -7.92 0.35
C SER A 86 1.99 -6.84 -0.69
N CYS A 87 2.32 -5.60 -0.35
CA CYS A 87 2.38 -4.50 -1.31
C CYS A 87 3.80 -3.95 -1.40
N VAL A 88 4.14 -3.46 -2.58
CA VAL A 88 5.43 -2.83 -2.88
C VAL A 88 5.18 -1.40 -3.30
N LEU A 89 6.06 -0.52 -2.85
CA LEU A 89 6.08 0.89 -3.19
C LEU A 89 7.45 1.24 -3.77
N GLU A 90 7.44 1.84 -4.96
CA GLU A 90 8.56 2.60 -5.49
C GLU A 90 8.22 4.09 -5.43
N SER A 91 9.17 4.91 -5.04
CA SER A 91 9.04 6.37 -5.10
C SER A 91 10.29 7.00 -5.70
N ARG A 92 10.10 8.12 -6.40
CA ARG A 92 11.15 9.01 -6.90
C ARG A 92 10.79 10.45 -6.53
N GLY A 93 11.63 11.11 -5.75
CA GLY A 93 11.40 12.47 -5.25
C GLY A 93 10.37 12.62 -4.11
N LEU A 94 9.61 11.57 -3.76
CA LEU A 94 8.66 11.62 -2.64
C LEU A 94 9.09 10.72 -1.48
N ASP A 95 9.19 11.30 -0.31
CA ASP A 95 9.26 10.59 0.96
C ASP A 95 7.89 9.97 1.28
N VAL A 96 7.90 8.85 1.99
CA VAL A 96 6.68 8.10 2.36
C VAL A 96 6.58 7.96 3.86
N ARG A 97 5.38 8.17 4.40
CA ARG A 97 5.07 7.86 5.79
C ARG A 97 3.94 6.85 5.86
N LEU A 98 4.22 5.72 6.50
CA LEU A 98 3.24 4.73 6.92
C LEU A 98 2.87 5.00 8.38
N SER A 99 1.61 5.38 8.64
CA SER A 99 1.17 5.78 9.97
C SER A 99 0.09 4.85 10.52
N ARG A 100 0.12 4.69 11.85
CA ARG A 100 -0.94 3.97 12.57
C ARG A 100 -1.04 4.47 14.01
N ALA A 101 -2.23 4.95 14.38
CA ALA A 101 -2.45 5.69 15.63
C ALA A 101 -3.22 4.92 16.71
N ASP A 102 -3.31 3.58 16.62
CA ASP A 102 -4.10 2.82 17.59
C ASP A 102 -3.34 2.55 18.90
N PRO A 103 -4.01 2.64 20.06
CA PRO A 103 -3.49 2.11 21.31
C PRO A 103 -3.13 0.63 21.16
N GLY A 104 -1.97 0.21 21.68
CA GLY A 104 -1.52 -1.19 21.59
C GLY A 104 -0.82 -1.55 20.27
N VAL A 105 -0.54 -0.57 19.42
CA VAL A 105 0.41 -0.71 18.32
C VAL A 105 1.80 -0.30 18.79
N TYR A 106 2.82 -1.05 18.41
CA TYR A 106 4.21 -0.64 18.61
C TYR A 106 5.10 -1.13 17.48
N GLY A 107 6.16 -0.40 17.19
CA GLY A 107 7.15 -0.79 16.19
C GLY A 107 8.54 -1.04 16.76
N VAL A 108 9.28 -1.89 16.05
CA VAL A 108 10.65 -2.30 16.35
C VAL A 108 11.45 -2.28 15.06
N GLU A 109 12.63 -1.67 15.10
CA GLU A 109 13.64 -1.84 14.06
C GLU A 109 14.45 -3.09 14.40
N GLU A 110 14.36 -4.11 13.54
CA GLU A 110 15.07 -5.39 13.74
C GLU A 110 16.53 -5.29 13.29
N SER A 111 16.75 -4.54 12.21
CA SER A 111 18.06 -4.20 11.65
C SER A 111 17.89 -3.04 10.67
N ALA A 112 18.99 -2.50 10.14
CA ALA A 112 18.95 -1.47 9.11
C ALA A 112 17.99 -1.84 7.97
N GLY A 113 17.04 -0.95 7.68
CA GLY A 113 16.02 -1.13 6.62
C GLY A 113 14.96 -2.19 6.92
N ARG A 114 14.91 -2.76 8.13
CA ARG A 114 13.95 -3.80 8.52
C ARG A 114 13.17 -3.39 9.75
N PHE A 115 11.86 -3.22 9.56
CA PHE A 115 10.94 -2.77 10.58
C PHE A 115 9.84 -3.79 10.79
N LYS A 116 9.38 -3.92 12.03
CA LYS A 116 8.24 -4.73 12.42
C LYS A 116 7.29 -3.85 13.22
N ILE A 117 6.04 -3.75 12.79
CA ILE A 117 4.98 -3.03 13.49
C ILE A 117 3.92 -4.06 13.91
N ILE A 118 3.63 -4.11 15.20
CA ILE A 118 2.75 -5.11 15.81
C ILE A 118 1.53 -4.38 16.34
N SER A 119 0.35 -4.79 15.87
CA SER A 119 -0.94 -4.38 16.43
C SER A 119 -1.49 -5.50 17.30
N GLN A 120 -1.42 -5.33 18.62
CA GLN A 120 -2.02 -6.29 19.55
C GLN A 120 -3.55 -6.37 19.41
N PRO A 121 -4.29 -5.24 19.31
CA PRO A 121 -5.74 -5.30 19.20
C PRO A 121 -6.22 -6.06 17.96
N GLN A 122 -5.50 -5.96 16.84
CA GLN A 122 -5.86 -6.65 15.61
C GLN A 122 -5.22 -8.04 15.45
N CYS A 123 -4.24 -8.37 16.30
CA CYS A 123 -3.33 -9.50 16.12
C CYS A 123 -2.64 -9.48 14.76
N THR A 124 -2.17 -8.30 14.34
CA THR A 124 -1.57 -8.09 13.03
C THR A 124 -0.08 -7.80 13.17
N TYR A 125 0.71 -8.42 12.30
CA TYR A 125 2.14 -8.21 12.15
C TYR A 125 2.38 -7.58 10.78
N ALA A 126 2.94 -6.39 10.77
CA ALA A 126 3.39 -5.72 9.57
C ALA A 126 4.91 -5.71 9.53
N HIS A 127 5.48 -6.35 8.52
CA HIS A 127 6.92 -6.29 8.26
C HIS A 127 7.15 -5.30 7.13
N VAL A 128 8.01 -4.32 7.37
CA VAL A 128 8.41 -3.36 6.34
C VAL A 128 9.88 -3.53 6.05
N ARG A 129 10.20 -3.67 4.77
CA ARG A 129 11.57 -3.67 4.27
C ARG A 129 11.80 -2.51 3.34
N VAL A 130 12.86 -1.75 3.61
CA VAL A 130 13.33 -0.65 2.78
C VAL A 130 14.60 -1.12 2.09
N PHE A 131 14.52 -1.34 0.78
CA PHE A 131 15.63 -1.78 -0.07
C PHE A 131 16.42 -0.60 -0.62
N HIS A 132 15.76 0.53 -0.85
CA HIS A 132 16.35 1.82 -1.20
C HIS A 132 15.64 2.93 -0.43
N GLY A 133 16.39 3.95 -0.04
CA GLY A 133 15.93 4.99 0.88
C GLY A 133 16.24 4.67 2.34
N LYS A 134 15.89 5.60 3.24
CA LYS A 134 16.20 5.51 4.67
C LYS A 134 14.94 5.51 5.51
N GLY A 135 14.68 4.38 6.18
CA GLY A 135 13.57 4.23 7.11
C GLY A 135 13.90 4.66 8.54
N LYS A 136 12.92 5.22 9.24
CA LYS A 136 12.96 5.50 10.68
C LYS A 136 11.57 5.29 11.29
N LEU A 137 11.52 4.54 12.39
CA LEU A 137 10.32 4.48 13.24
C LEU A 137 10.30 5.61 14.25
N ASP A 138 9.14 6.25 14.37
CA ASP A 138 8.84 7.29 15.33
C ASP A 138 7.33 7.28 15.62
N GLY A 139 6.87 8.13 16.55
CA GLY A 139 5.46 8.37 16.80
C GLY A 139 4.54 7.14 16.97
N PRO A 140 3.23 7.37 17.08
CA PRO A 140 2.70 8.51 17.80
C PRO A 140 3.20 8.49 19.25
N HIS A 141 3.28 9.69 19.84
CA HIS A 141 3.53 9.83 21.27
C HIS A 141 2.19 9.72 22.00
N LEU A 142 1.87 8.57 22.57
CA LEU A 142 0.61 8.34 23.28
C LEU A 142 0.80 8.46 24.79
N PRO A 143 -0.20 8.95 25.54
CA PRO A 143 -0.13 8.98 26.99
C PRO A 143 -0.08 7.54 27.54
N LEU A 144 0.72 7.31 28.60
CA LEU A 144 0.85 5.97 29.21
C LEU A 144 -0.46 5.41 29.77
N ASN A 145 -1.32 6.29 30.24
CA ASN A 145 -2.69 6.02 30.65
C ASN A 145 -3.51 7.30 30.48
N LYS A 146 -4.84 7.22 30.63
CA LYS A 146 -5.76 8.36 30.41
C LYS A 146 -5.47 9.61 31.27
N GLN A 147 -4.65 9.50 32.31
CA GLN A 147 -4.36 10.57 33.27
C GLN A 147 -2.89 10.99 33.28
N SER A 148 -2.01 10.36 32.49
CA SER A 148 -0.58 10.62 32.53
C SER A 148 -0.19 11.75 31.58
N ALA A 149 0.53 12.75 32.11
CA ALA A 149 1.22 13.75 31.28
C ALA A 149 2.45 13.17 30.56
N MET A 150 2.96 12.02 31.00
CA MET A 150 4.09 11.35 30.38
C MET A 150 3.63 10.60 29.13
N ARG A 151 4.24 10.93 27.98
CA ARG A 151 3.94 10.33 26.68
C ARG A 151 5.03 9.34 26.31
N ARG A 152 4.62 8.15 25.88
CA ARG A 152 5.52 7.12 25.35
C ARG A 152 5.50 7.19 23.83
N ASN A 153 6.68 7.10 23.22
CA ASN A 153 6.78 6.89 21.79
C ASN A 153 6.49 5.42 21.46
N HIS A 154 5.42 5.17 20.71
CA HIS A 154 5.03 3.82 20.29
C HIS A 154 5.85 3.30 19.11
N ARG A 155 6.57 4.18 18.41
CA ARG A 155 7.39 3.87 17.24
C ARG A 155 6.61 3.14 16.15
N SER A 156 5.34 3.48 15.93
CA SER A 156 4.47 2.84 14.94
C SER A 156 4.28 3.65 13.66
N ASP A 157 4.81 4.88 13.59
CA ASP A 157 4.87 5.63 12.34
C ASP A 157 6.25 5.41 11.69
N LEU A 158 6.25 4.75 10.53
CA LEU A 158 7.45 4.56 9.73
C LEU A 158 7.55 5.69 8.70
N SER A 159 8.61 6.48 8.78
CA SER A 159 8.98 7.43 7.74
C SER A 159 10.11 6.84 6.90
N VAL A 160 10.00 6.89 5.59
CA VAL A 160 11.03 6.48 4.64
C VAL A 160 11.36 7.67 3.75
N VAL A 161 12.62 8.11 3.81
CA VAL A 161 13.12 9.26 3.06
C VAL A 161 13.84 8.77 1.80
N CYS A 162 13.66 9.50 0.69
CA CYS A 162 14.41 9.26 -0.54
C CYS A 162 15.92 9.44 -0.28
N GLU A 163 16.70 8.39 -0.53
CA GLU A 163 18.16 8.48 -0.71
C GLU A 163 18.44 8.22 -2.19
N ASP A 164 19.37 8.98 -2.78
CA ASP A 164 19.64 8.95 -4.22
C ASP A 164 18.37 9.07 -5.09
N ASP A 165 17.45 9.92 -4.64
CA ASP A 165 16.15 10.21 -5.29
C ASP A 165 15.24 8.99 -5.44
N ARG A 166 15.41 7.94 -4.62
CA ARG A 166 14.63 6.70 -4.75
C ARG A 166 14.24 6.08 -3.42
N ILE A 167 13.03 5.54 -3.38
CA ILE A 167 12.58 4.58 -2.37
C ILE A 167 12.16 3.30 -3.07
N VAL A 168 12.53 2.16 -2.49
CA VAL A 168 11.92 0.86 -2.78
C VAL A 168 11.59 0.21 -1.46
N MET A 169 10.30 -0.01 -1.20
CA MET A 169 9.79 -0.54 0.05
C MET A 169 8.81 -1.69 -0.21
N GLN A 170 8.84 -2.73 0.62
CA GLN A 170 7.84 -3.79 0.67
C GLN A 170 7.19 -3.82 2.05
N LEU A 171 5.85 -3.86 2.08
CA LEU A 171 5.03 -4.01 3.28
C LEU A 171 4.30 -5.36 3.21
N ASP A 172 4.62 -6.25 4.14
CA ASP A 172 3.97 -7.54 4.33
C ASP A 172 3.06 -7.48 5.56
N ILE A 173 1.78 -7.83 5.44
CA ILE A 173 0.81 -7.81 6.54
C ILE A 173 0.25 -9.21 6.77
N ALA A 174 0.32 -9.72 8.00
CA ALA A 174 -0.20 -11.05 8.34
C ALA A 174 -0.85 -11.09 9.73
N ASN A 175 -1.70 -12.08 9.96
CA ASN A 175 -2.35 -12.36 11.26
C ASN A 175 -1.50 -13.23 12.20
N ARG A 176 -0.31 -13.62 11.75
CA ARG A 176 0.69 -14.38 12.50
C ARG A 176 2.07 -13.85 12.13
N GLU A 177 3.01 -13.92 13.06
CA GLU A 177 4.38 -13.53 12.76
C GLU A 177 4.94 -14.46 11.67
N ARG A 178 5.43 -13.86 10.58
CA ARG A 178 6.05 -14.56 9.47
C ARG A 178 7.49 -14.13 9.38
N ARG A 179 8.36 -15.02 8.87
CA ARG A 179 9.72 -14.63 8.54
C ARG A 179 9.67 -13.63 7.39
N ALA A 180 10.21 -12.43 7.61
CA ALA A 180 10.23 -11.38 6.61
C ALA A 180 10.98 -11.84 5.35
N ARG A 181 10.42 -11.57 4.16
CA ARG A 181 11.03 -11.98 2.89
C ARG A 181 12.32 -11.20 2.64
N GLU A 182 13.36 -11.89 2.17
CA GLU A 182 14.69 -11.29 2.01
C GLU A 182 14.98 -10.73 0.62
N THR A 183 14.28 -11.20 -0.40
CA THR A 183 14.55 -10.85 -1.78
C THR A 183 13.93 -9.48 -2.13
N PRO A 184 14.72 -8.56 -2.73
CA PRO A 184 14.18 -7.33 -3.30
C PRO A 184 13.09 -7.61 -4.34
N PRO A 185 12.06 -6.75 -4.44
CA PRO A 185 11.04 -6.88 -5.48
C PRO A 185 11.64 -6.65 -6.87
N LEU A 186 11.21 -7.44 -7.84
CA LEU A 186 11.55 -7.25 -9.25
C LEU A 186 10.43 -6.46 -9.92
N ILE A 187 10.32 -5.17 -9.57
CA ILE A 187 9.15 -4.32 -9.84
C ILE A 187 8.63 -4.45 -11.28
N GLU A 188 9.48 -4.21 -12.28
CA GLU A 188 9.05 -4.26 -13.69
C GLU A 188 8.58 -5.65 -14.11
N ARG A 189 9.22 -6.71 -13.60
CA ARG A 189 8.80 -8.09 -13.85
C ARG A 189 7.49 -8.43 -13.17
N ASP A 190 7.30 -7.97 -11.93
CA ASP A 190 6.08 -8.19 -11.16
C ASP A 190 4.91 -7.49 -11.85
N LEU A 191 5.07 -6.22 -12.23
CA LEU A 191 4.06 -5.44 -12.96
C LEU A 191 3.72 -6.07 -14.31
N GLU A 192 4.72 -6.50 -15.08
CA GLU A 192 4.52 -7.19 -16.35
C GLU A 192 3.73 -8.50 -16.18
N THR A 193 4.00 -9.24 -15.11
CA THR A 193 3.28 -10.48 -14.80
C THR A 193 1.81 -10.19 -14.54
N VAL A 194 1.51 -9.19 -13.69
CA VAL A 194 0.12 -8.80 -13.39
C VAL A 194 -0.59 -8.25 -14.63
N ARG A 195 0.12 -7.46 -15.46
CA ARG A 195 -0.42 -6.97 -16.73
C ARG A 195 -0.84 -8.13 -17.64
N ARG A 196 0.03 -9.13 -17.81
CA ARG A 196 -0.27 -10.31 -18.64
C ARG A 196 -1.43 -11.12 -18.09
N GLU A 197 -1.53 -11.29 -16.77
CA GLU A 197 -2.67 -11.95 -16.13
C GLU A 197 -3.99 -11.22 -16.44
N TRP A 198 -3.99 -9.89 -16.34
CA TRP A 198 -5.14 -9.05 -16.67
C TRP A 198 -5.50 -9.14 -18.16
N GLU A 199 -4.52 -9.02 -19.05
CA GLU A 199 -4.72 -9.10 -20.51
C GLU A 199 -5.26 -10.48 -20.92
N ALA A 200 -4.73 -11.56 -20.32
CA ALA A 200 -5.22 -12.90 -20.53
C ALA A 200 -6.67 -13.06 -20.04
N PHE A 201 -7.01 -12.50 -18.87
CA PHE A 201 -8.39 -12.47 -18.38
C PHE A 201 -9.33 -11.74 -19.35
N CYS A 202 -8.95 -10.54 -19.81
CA CYS A 202 -9.74 -9.78 -20.77
C CYS A 202 -9.88 -10.47 -22.13
N SER A 203 -8.89 -11.25 -22.57
CA SER A 203 -8.95 -11.99 -23.83
C SER A 203 -10.05 -13.06 -23.85
N GLY A 204 -10.46 -13.54 -22.69
CA GLY A 204 -11.56 -14.50 -22.52
C GLY A 204 -12.93 -13.86 -22.32
N MET A 205 -13.02 -12.53 -22.28
CA MET A 205 -14.26 -11.80 -22.08
C MET A 205 -14.99 -11.54 -23.41
N PRO A 206 -16.33 -11.44 -23.41
CA PRO A 206 -17.09 -11.15 -24.63
C PRO A 206 -16.74 -9.78 -25.22
N GLU A 207 -16.94 -9.63 -26.53
CA GLU A 207 -16.85 -8.33 -27.18
C GLU A 207 -17.92 -7.38 -26.65
N ILE A 208 -17.54 -6.13 -26.39
CA ILE A 208 -18.41 -5.10 -25.84
C ILE A 208 -18.39 -3.88 -26.78
N PRO A 209 -19.55 -3.25 -27.06
CA PRO A 209 -19.60 -1.99 -27.78
C PRO A 209 -18.70 -0.92 -27.15
N LEU A 210 -18.06 -0.10 -27.98
CA LEU A 210 -17.03 0.84 -27.54
C LEU A 210 -17.53 1.78 -26.43
N GLU A 211 -18.78 2.21 -26.51
CA GLU A 211 -19.44 3.08 -25.55
C GLU A 211 -19.64 2.44 -24.17
N ARG A 212 -19.69 1.11 -24.08
CA ARG A 212 -19.83 0.37 -22.81
C ARG A 212 -18.50 -0.12 -22.25
N ARG A 213 -17.42 -0.02 -23.03
CA ARG A 213 -16.10 -0.55 -22.67
C ARG A 213 -15.58 -0.05 -21.31
N PRO A 214 -15.71 1.24 -20.92
CA PRO A 214 -15.26 1.68 -19.59
C PRO A 214 -15.99 0.97 -18.44
N HIS A 215 -17.31 0.81 -18.55
CA HIS A 215 -18.11 0.10 -17.54
C HIS A 215 -17.79 -1.39 -17.49
N ALA A 216 -17.60 -2.02 -18.66
CA ALA A 216 -17.22 -3.43 -18.74
C ALA A 216 -15.84 -3.68 -18.11
N LEU A 217 -14.84 -2.85 -18.43
CA LEU A 217 -13.49 -2.96 -17.86
C LEU A 217 -13.51 -2.82 -16.34
N LEU A 218 -14.37 -1.95 -15.80
CA LEU A 218 -14.54 -1.80 -14.36
C LEU A 218 -15.17 -3.04 -13.70
N ALA A 219 -16.23 -3.57 -14.31
CA ALA A 219 -16.87 -4.80 -13.85
C ALA A 219 -15.91 -5.99 -13.91
N TRP A 220 -15.16 -6.11 -15.00
CA TRP A 220 -14.14 -7.13 -15.21
C TRP A 220 -12.99 -7.00 -14.23
N TYR A 221 -12.53 -5.78 -13.94
CA TYR A 221 -11.53 -5.56 -12.91
C TYR A 221 -12.02 -6.06 -11.57
N ASN A 222 -13.25 -5.70 -11.17
CA ASN A 222 -13.83 -6.21 -9.92
C ASN A 222 -13.88 -7.74 -9.93
N LEU A 223 -14.38 -8.39 -10.99
CA LEU A 223 -14.42 -9.86 -11.08
C LEU A 223 -13.03 -10.49 -10.98
N TRP A 224 -12.06 -9.94 -11.69
CA TRP A 224 -10.67 -10.37 -11.66
C TRP A 224 -10.04 -10.14 -10.29
N SER A 225 -10.39 -9.07 -9.55
CA SER A 225 -9.76 -8.74 -8.28
C SER A 225 -10.41 -9.39 -7.04
N TYR A 226 -11.61 -9.95 -7.15
CA TYR A 226 -12.49 -10.16 -5.96
C TYR A 226 -12.40 -11.52 -5.24
N PHE A 227 -11.67 -12.51 -5.74
CA PHE A 227 -11.57 -13.78 -4.99
C PHE A 227 -10.23 -13.90 -4.26
N VAL A 228 -10.31 -14.08 -2.95
CA VAL A 228 -9.18 -14.45 -2.10
C VAL A 228 -8.86 -15.93 -2.33
N ARG A 229 -7.58 -16.28 -2.51
CA ARG A 229 -7.14 -17.67 -2.55
C ARG A 229 -7.16 -18.18 -1.11
N ALA A 230 -7.97 -19.20 -0.84
CA ALA A 230 -7.80 -19.98 0.38
C ALA A 230 -6.48 -20.75 0.24
N THR A 231 -5.41 -20.24 0.84
CA THR A 231 -4.10 -20.91 0.95
C THR A 231 -3.99 -21.68 2.24
#